data_AF-A0AAU2SY93-F1
#
_entry.id   AF-A0AAU2SY93-F1
#
_cell.length_a   1.000
_cell.length_b   1.000
_cell.length_c   1.000
_cell.angle_alpha   90.00
_cell.angle_beta   90.00
_cell.angle_gamma   90.00
#
_symmetry.space_group_name_H-M   'P 1'
#
loop_
_entity.id
_entity.type
_entity.pdbx_description
1 polymer ?
#
loop_
_entity_poly.entity_id
_entity_poly.type
_entity_poly.pdbx_seq_one_letter_code
_entity_poly.pdbx_strand_id
1 'polypeptide(L)'
;MLPKTRFGVPPIGVDVFEGPLEGLVLSEEAEFSDDEKAPAFVPPAWYVVEVTDDVRFSGGILVSASRRELSAWLAEYGIRLSPGADSEPGHDHSAPMY
;
A
#
# COMPACT_ATOMS: atom_id res chain seq x y z
N MET A 1 0.70 7.63 -14.97
CA MET A 1 -0.24 6.55 -14.63
C MET A 1 0.39 5.75 -13.52
N LEU A 2 -0.37 5.34 -12.51
CA LEU A 2 0.16 4.64 -11.34
C LEU A 2 -0.04 3.13 -11.56
N PRO A 3 1.02 2.34 -11.76
CA PRO A 3 0.87 0.91 -11.96
C PRO A 3 0.36 0.27 -10.65
N LYS A 4 -0.81 -0.35 -10.73
CA LYS A 4 -1.45 -1.04 -9.63
C LYS A 4 -2.33 -2.17 -10.12
N THR A 5 -2.46 -3.20 -9.31
CA THR A 5 -3.49 -4.23 -9.46
C THR A 5 -4.58 -3.99 -8.42
N ARG A 6 -5.83 -3.90 -8.88
CA ARG A 6 -7.03 -3.70 -8.06
C ARG A 6 -7.69 -5.06 -7.78
N PHE A 7 -7.82 -5.43 -6.52
CA PHE A 7 -8.59 -6.58 -6.07
C PHE A 7 -9.94 -6.11 -5.49
N GLY A 8 -11.02 -6.75 -5.92
CA GLY A 8 -12.35 -6.55 -5.31
C GLY A 8 -12.55 -7.54 -4.18
N VAL A 9 -12.68 -7.06 -2.95
CA VAL A 9 -13.05 -7.85 -1.77
C VAL A 9 -14.28 -7.21 -1.15
N PRO A 10 -15.49 -7.41 -1.71
CA PRO A 10 -16.67 -6.65 -1.32
C PRO A 10 -16.89 -6.61 0.21
N PRO A 11 -17.13 -5.43 0.80
CA PRO A 11 -17.37 -4.13 0.17
C PRO A 11 -16.10 -3.28 -0.08
N ILE A 12 -14.90 -3.86 -0.04
CA ILE A 12 -13.61 -3.14 -0.08
C ILE A 12 -12.94 -3.33 -1.45
N GLY A 13 -12.32 -2.25 -1.96
CA GLY A 13 -11.34 -2.30 -3.03
C GLY A 13 -9.92 -2.28 -2.46
N VAL A 14 -9.07 -3.22 -2.86
CA VAL A 14 -7.66 -3.27 -2.43
C VAL A 14 -6.76 -3.00 -3.62
N ASP A 15 -5.99 -1.92 -3.56
CA ASP A 15 -4.98 -1.55 -4.53
C ASP A 15 -3.61 -2.01 -4.07
N VAL A 16 -2.98 -2.87 -4.87
CA VAL A 16 -1.58 -3.27 -4.69
C VAL A 16 -0.76 -2.51 -5.72
N PHE A 17 0.10 -1.62 -5.26
CA PHE A 17 0.92 -0.79 -6.14
C PHE A 17 2.20 -1.49 -6.56
N GLU A 18 2.67 -1.13 -7.76
CA GLU A 18 3.84 -1.73 -8.40
C GLU A 18 4.90 -0.65 -8.72
N GLY A 19 6.10 -1.08 -9.12
CA GLY A 19 7.19 -0.20 -9.53
C GLY A 19 7.65 0.75 -8.40
N PRO A 20 7.62 2.09 -8.58
CA PRO A 20 8.11 3.02 -7.55
C PRO A 20 7.39 2.94 -6.21
N LEU A 21 6.13 2.49 -6.21
CA LEU A 21 5.30 2.35 -5.01
C LEU A 21 5.15 0.88 -4.60
N GLU A 22 5.98 -0.01 -5.13
CA GLU A 22 5.92 -1.44 -4.81
C GLU A 22 6.00 -1.70 -3.30
N GLY A 23 5.10 -2.56 -2.82
CA GLY A 23 4.95 -2.88 -1.40
C GLY A 23 3.94 -2.00 -0.67
N LEU A 24 3.41 -0.95 -1.30
CA LEU A 24 2.25 -0.22 -0.81
C LEU A 24 0.97 -0.98 -1.13
N VAL A 25 0.11 -1.12 -0.12
CA VAL A 25 -1.25 -1.63 -0.27
C VAL A 25 -2.19 -0.60 0.33
N LEU A 26 -3.15 -0.11 -0.46
CA LEU A 26 -4.22 0.75 0.03
C LEU A 26 -5.56 0.07 -0.16
N SER A 27 -6.36 0.07 0.90
CA SER A 27 -7.74 -0.38 0.86
C SER A 27 -8.65 0.84 0.91
N GLU A 28 -9.57 0.93 -0.03
CA GLU A 28 -10.66 1.90 -0.04
C GLU A 28 -11.99 1.16 0.15
N GLU A 29 -12.89 1.77 0.91
CA GLU A 29 -14.28 1.32 0.96
C GLU A 29 -14.93 1.59 -0.40
N ALA A 30 -15.73 0.64 -0.90
CA ALA A 30 -16.53 0.90 -2.10
C ALA A 30 -17.47 2.08 -1.83
N GLU A 31 -17.68 2.94 -2.83
CA GLU A 31 -18.67 4.01 -2.76
C GLU A 31 -20.03 3.40 -2.40
N PHE A 32 -20.41 3.51 -1.12
CA PHE A 32 -21.73 3.13 -0.67
C PHE A 32 -22.69 4.13 -1.31
N SER A 33 -23.59 3.65 -2.18
CA SER A 33 -24.62 4.50 -2.79
C SER A 33 -25.65 5.05 -1.78
N ASP A 34 -25.51 4.72 -0.50
CA ASP A 34 -26.43 5.04 0.58
C ASP A 34 -25.64 5.65 1.76
N ASP A 35 -25.80 6.96 1.95
CA ASP A 35 -25.23 7.81 3.00
C ASP A 35 -25.49 7.26 4.44
N GLU A 36 -26.45 6.37 4.61
CA GLU A 36 -26.84 5.81 5.91
C GLU A 36 -25.91 4.70 6.45
N LYS A 37 -24.92 4.22 5.68
CA LYS A 37 -24.07 3.07 6.09
C LYS A 37 -22.63 3.39 6.49
N ALA A 38 -22.16 4.63 6.28
CA ALA A 38 -20.80 5.04 6.66
C ALA A 38 -20.43 4.78 8.14
N PRO A 39 -21.30 4.99 9.15
CA PRO A 39 -20.92 4.79 10.56
C PRO A 39 -20.91 3.32 11.02
N ALA A 40 -21.28 2.36 10.17
CA ALA A 40 -21.35 0.94 10.53
C ALA A 40 -20.18 0.09 10.00
N PHE A 41 -19.26 0.68 9.23
CA PHE A 41 -18.09 -0.03 8.75
C PHE A 41 -17.12 -0.28 9.91
N VAL A 42 -16.88 -1.56 10.19
CA VAL A 42 -15.82 -1.98 11.11
C VAL A 42 -14.64 -2.39 10.24
N PRO A 43 -13.53 -1.64 10.24
CA PRO A 43 -12.37 -2.01 9.45
C PRO A 43 -11.89 -3.40 9.87
N PRO A 44 -11.63 -4.30 8.91
CA PRO A 44 -11.05 -5.60 9.21
C PRO A 44 -9.74 -5.47 9.98
N ALA A 45 -9.40 -6.47 10.79
CA ALA A 45 -8.18 -6.47 11.62
C ALA A 45 -6.85 -6.39 10.83
N TRP A 46 -6.90 -6.55 9.50
CA TRP A 46 -5.73 -6.40 8.62
C TRP A 46 -5.51 -4.95 8.16
N TYR A 47 -6.42 -4.02 8.47
CA TYR A 47 -6.16 -2.59 8.33
C TYR A 47 -5.10 -2.19 9.37
N VAL A 48 -3.98 -1.68 8.88
CA VAL A 48 -2.85 -1.32 9.74
C VAL A 48 -3.01 0.11 10.26
N VAL A 49 -3.43 1.02 9.38
CA VAL A 49 -3.58 2.44 9.68
C VAL A 49 -4.66 3.06 8.81
N GLU A 50 -5.39 4.01 9.38
CA GLU A 50 -6.37 4.82 8.67
C GLU A 50 -5.68 6.09 8.11
N VAL A 51 -5.80 6.29 6.80
CA VAL A 51 -5.18 7.43 6.09
C VAL A 51 -6.21 8.24 5.29
N THR A 52 -7.50 8.06 5.57
CA THR A 52 -8.63 8.67 4.84
C THR A 52 -8.51 10.19 4.77
N ASP A 53 -8.11 10.84 5.88
CA ASP A 53 -7.95 12.30 5.97
C ASP A 53 -6.54 12.79 5.59
N ASP A 54 -5.61 11.88 5.29
CA ASP A 54 -4.24 12.24 4.91
C ASP A 54 -4.13 12.37 3.38
N VAL A 55 -4.18 13.61 2.92
CA VAL A 55 -4.09 13.97 1.49
C VAL A 55 -2.86 13.40 0.78
N ARG A 56 -1.78 13.06 1.52
CA ARG A 56 -0.56 12.45 0.95
C ARG A 56 -0.83 11.09 0.31
N PHE A 57 -1.86 10.38 0.77
CA PHE A 57 -2.27 9.06 0.25
C PHE A 57 -3.36 9.15 -0.82
N SER A 58 -3.75 10.36 -1.23
CA SER A 58 -4.64 10.52 -2.39
C SER A 58 -3.94 10.12 -3.68
N GLY A 59 -4.69 9.56 -4.64
CA GLY A 59 -4.14 9.11 -5.92
C GLY A 59 -3.41 10.20 -6.71
N GLY A 60 -3.82 11.46 -6.54
CA GLY A 60 -3.19 12.62 -7.18
C GLY A 60 -1.79 12.94 -6.64
N ILE A 61 -1.54 12.73 -5.35
CA ILE A 61 -0.20 12.92 -4.75
C ILE A 61 0.68 11.70 -4.99
N LEU A 62 0.11 10.49 -4.88
CA LEU A 62 0.83 9.23 -5.07
C LEU A 62 1.44 9.10 -6.48
N VAL A 63 0.82 9.68 -7.51
CA VAL A 63 1.35 9.62 -8.87
C VAL A 63 2.73 10.29 -9.01
N SER A 64 3.02 11.29 -8.18
CA SER A 64 4.29 12.02 -8.17
C SER A 64 5.20 11.62 -7.01
N ALA A 65 4.73 10.80 -6.09
CA ALA A 65 5.47 10.42 -4.90
C ALA A 65 6.65 9.51 -5.26
N SER A 66 7.83 9.83 -4.75
CA SER A 66 8.96 8.91 -4.79
C SER A 66 8.87 7.88 -3.68
N ARG A 67 9.53 6.74 -3.87
CA ARG A 67 9.63 5.69 -2.84
C ARG A 67 10.19 6.19 -1.52
N ARG A 68 11.13 7.15 -1.57
CA ARG A 68 11.75 7.74 -0.38
C ARG A 68 10.77 8.60 0.41
N GLU A 69 9.96 9.39 -0.30
CA GLU A 69 8.88 10.17 0.32
C GLU A 69 7.82 9.26 0.93
N LEU A 70 7.37 8.25 0.19
CA LEU A 70 6.42 7.26 0.69
C LEU A 70 6.94 6.55 1.95
N SER A 71 8.20 6.13 1.94
CA SER A 71 8.83 5.49 3.10
C SER A 71 8.89 6.42 4.31
N ALA A 72 9.13 7.72 4.09
CA ALA A 72 9.13 8.72 5.17
C ALA A 72 7.72 8.92 5.74
N TRP A 73 6.69 9.03 4.89
CA TRP A 73 5.30 9.18 5.34
C TRP A 73 4.83 7.94 6.11
N LEU A 74 5.13 6.73 5.64
CA LEU A 74 4.77 5.49 6.34
C LEU A 74 5.51 5.34 7.68
N ALA A 75 6.75 5.83 7.77
CA ALA A 75 7.50 5.81 9.02
C ALA A 75 6.87 6.69 10.11
N GLU A 76 6.14 7.75 9.76
CA GLU A 76 5.35 8.55 10.71
C GLU A 76 4.24 7.71 11.37
N TYR A 77 3.73 6.71 10.67
CA TYR A 77 2.76 5.74 11.18
C TYR A 77 3.43 4.48 11.79
N GLY A 78 4.76 4.45 11.87
CA GLY A 78 5.52 3.29 12.35
C GLY A 78 5.55 2.11 11.38
N ILE A 79 5.15 2.32 10.12
CA ILE A 79 5.09 1.29 9.08
C ILE A 79 6.38 1.33 8.25
N ARG A 80 6.94 0.15 7.97
CA ARG A 80 8.08 0.00 7.05
C ARG A 80 7.60 -0.54 5.72
N LEU A 81 7.91 0.18 4.65
CA LEU A 81 7.69 -0.32 3.30
C LEU A 81 8.62 -1.52 3.05
N SER A 82 8.06 -2.61 2.52
CA SER A 82 8.85 -3.77 2.13
C SER A 82 9.90 -3.37 1.09
N PRO A 83 11.13 -3.92 1.16
CA PRO A 83 12.06 -3.83 0.05
C PRO A 83 11.46 -4.63 -1.11
N GLY A 84 10.83 -3.92 -2.04
CA GLY A 84 10.49 -4.38 -3.38
C GLY A 84 11.54 -5.28 -4.02
N ALA A 85 11.07 -6.15 -4.89
CA ALA A 85 11.73 -7.35 -5.40
C ALA A 85 13.08 -7.11 -6.10
N ASP A 86 13.43 -5.85 -6.41
CA ASP A 86 14.78 -5.47 -6.86
C ASP A 86 15.88 -5.61 -5.79
N SER A 87 15.53 -5.97 -4.55
CA SER A 87 16.48 -6.22 -3.46
C SER A 87 16.55 -7.71 -3.09
N GLU A 88 16.65 -8.62 -4.06
CA GLU A 88 17.33 -9.88 -3.78
C GLU A 88 18.85 -9.64 -3.91
N PRO A 89 19.63 -9.57 -2.81
CA PRO A 89 21.06 -9.76 -2.94
C PRO A 89 21.26 -11.15 -3.54
N GLY A 90 21.89 -11.21 -4.71
CA GLY A 90 22.19 -12.46 -5.40
C GLY A 90 22.68 -13.48 -4.40
N HIS A 91 21.97 -14.61 -4.33
CA HIS A 91 22.36 -15.77 -3.57
C HIS A 91 23.75 -16.19 -4.06
N ASP A 92 24.80 -15.72 -3.39
CA ASP A 92 26.18 -16.15 -3.65
C ASP A 92 26.27 -17.60 -3.18
N HIS A 93 25.89 -18.52 -4.08
CA HIS A 93 26.24 -19.92 -4.01
C HIS A 93 27.74 -20.07 -4.29
N SER A 94 28.57 -19.52 -3.40
CA SER A 94 30.00 -19.80 -3.33
C SER A 94 30.32 -20.31 -1.93
N ALA A 95 29.83 -21.52 -1.63
CA ALA A 95 30.40 -22.32 -0.56
C ALA A 95 31.39 -23.32 -1.20
N PRO A 96 32.63 -23.42 -0.70
CA PRO A 96 33.69 -24.18 -1.33
C PRO A 96 33.46 -25.68 -1.17
N MET A 97 34.04 -26.42 -2.14
CA MET A 97 34.23 -27.87 -2.07
C MET A 97 34.80 -28.30 -0.70
N TYR A 98 34.19 -29.34 -0.14
CA TYR A 98 34.86 -30.28 0.74
C TYR A 98 34.50 -31.71 0.32
#